data_AF-A0A1H1ECC9-F1
#
_entry.id   AF-A0A1H1ECC9-F1
#
_cell.length_a   1.000
_cell.length_b   1.000
_cell.length_c   1.000
_cell.angle_alpha   90.00
_cell.angle_beta   90.00
_cell.angle_gamma   90.00
#
_symmetry.space_group_name_H-M   'P 1'
#
loop_
_entity.id
_entity.type
_entity.pdbx_description
1 polymer ?
#
loop_
_entity_poly.entity_id
_entity_poly.type
_entity_poly.pdbx_seq_one_letter_code
_entity_poly.pdbx_strand_id
1 'polypeptide(L)'
;MLVTNHVLSGAVLAAAGPLGRRPAAAFVAGAVSHLLLDAAPHWGDEREHVFLRVAVVDGLAGLAALAAGTALAPRPRRLAVLAGMAGAAAPDLDKPSQLFFGASPYPARFDAFHKRLQRESPRRWPQELLVAAGLAALAVRLLRR
;
A
#
# COMPACT_ATOMS: atom_id res chain seq x y z
N MET A 1 1.04 7.94 -2.55
CA MET A 1 2.07 7.15 -3.30
C MET A 1 1.35 6.12 -4.17
N LEU A 2 2.04 5.32 -5.00
CA LEU A 2 1.39 4.16 -5.63
C LEU A 2 0.92 3.16 -4.56
N VAL A 3 -0.33 2.69 -4.64
CA VAL A 3 -0.89 1.69 -3.72
C VAL A 3 -0.10 0.39 -3.77
N THR A 4 0.47 0.04 -4.93
CA THR A 4 1.38 -1.11 -5.06
C THR A 4 2.56 -1.01 -4.11
N ASN A 5 3.15 0.18 -3.94
CA ASN A 5 4.28 0.38 -3.02
C ASN A 5 3.86 0.20 -1.56
N HIS A 6 2.68 0.66 -1.18
CA HIS A 6 2.14 0.41 0.15
C HIS A 6 1.90 -1.08 0.39
N VAL A 7 1.22 -1.77 -0.53
CA VAL A 7 0.96 -3.21 -0.47
C VAL A 7 2.27 -3.98 -0.31
N LEU A 8 3.26 -3.75 -1.18
CA LEU A 8 4.53 -4.45 -1.12
C LEU A 8 5.31 -4.15 0.18
N SER A 9 5.25 -2.92 0.69
CA SER A 9 5.83 -2.56 1.99
C SER A 9 5.19 -3.35 3.14
N GLY A 10 3.86 -3.43 3.17
CA GLY A 10 3.12 -4.23 4.14
C GLY A 10 3.48 -5.72 4.07
N ALA A 11 3.67 -6.26 2.86
CA ALA A 11 4.14 -7.63 2.66
C ALA A 11 5.54 -7.84 3.25
N VAL A 12 6.48 -6.93 2.97
CA VAL A 12 7.85 -6.98 3.50
C VAL A 12 7.85 -6.94 5.02
N LEU A 13 7.13 -6.00 5.64
CA LEU A 13 7.07 -5.87 7.10
C LEU A 13 6.47 -7.11 7.77
N ALA A 14 5.40 -7.67 7.21
CA ALA A 14 4.80 -8.89 7.73
C ALA A 14 5.71 -10.11 7.52
N ALA A 15 6.49 -10.17 6.44
CA ALA A 15 7.42 -11.25 6.17
C ALA A 15 8.73 -11.14 6.99
N ALA A 16 9.16 -9.92 7.30
CA ALA A 16 10.39 -9.60 8.02
C ALA A 16 10.17 -9.64 9.54
N GLY A 17 10.25 -10.84 10.13
CA GLY A 17 10.42 -10.99 11.57
C GLY A 17 9.13 -11.31 12.34
N PRO A 18 8.95 -10.77 13.56
CA PRO A 18 7.98 -11.29 14.53
C PRO A 18 6.51 -11.02 14.15
N LEU A 19 6.26 -10.06 13.25
CA LEU A 19 4.92 -9.73 12.77
C LEU A 19 4.28 -10.86 11.96
N GLY A 20 5.09 -11.73 11.34
CA GLY A 20 4.63 -12.83 10.49
C GLY A 20 3.77 -13.88 11.20
N ARG A 21 3.60 -13.79 12.53
CA ARG A 21 2.69 -14.65 13.31
C ARG A 21 1.60 -13.86 14.03
N ARG A 22 1.47 -12.56 13.77
CA ARG A 22 0.58 -11.65 14.49
C ARG A 22 -0.21 -10.79 13.50
N PRO A 23 -1.30 -11.30 12.90
CA PRO A 23 -2.01 -10.62 11.83
C PRO A 23 -2.50 -9.21 12.19
N ALA A 24 -3.03 -8.99 13.39
CA ALA A 24 -3.45 -7.66 13.85
C ALA A 24 -2.28 -6.67 13.92
N ALA A 25 -1.13 -7.11 14.47
CA ALA A 25 0.07 -6.28 14.53
C ALA A 25 0.64 -6.00 13.13
N ALA A 26 0.58 -6.98 12.22
CA ALA A 26 0.98 -6.79 10.84
C ALA A 26 0.09 -5.77 10.12
N PHE A 27 -1.24 -5.84 10.31
CA PHE A 27 -2.18 -4.85 9.77
C PHE A 27 -1.85 -3.43 10.26
N VAL A 28 -1.70 -3.25 11.57
CA VAL A 28 -1.35 -1.95 12.15
C VAL A 28 -0.01 -1.46 11.63
N ALA A 29 1.00 -2.32 11.55
CA ALA A 29 2.30 -1.97 11.00
C ALA A 29 2.21 -1.54 9.53
N GLY A 30 1.37 -2.22 8.73
CA GLY A 30 1.06 -1.82 7.36
C GLY A 30 0.41 -0.44 7.28
N ALA A 31 -0.60 -0.17 8.11
CA ALA A 31 -1.25 1.14 8.16
C ALA A 31 -0.29 2.25 8.59
N VAL A 32 0.61 1.98 9.54
CA VAL A 32 1.65 2.94 9.93
C VAL A 32 2.67 3.14 8.80
N SER A 33 3.08 2.07 8.11
CA SER A 33 4.02 2.20 6.98
C SER A 33 3.42 2.99 5.83
N HIS A 34 2.11 2.87 5.60
CA HIS A 34 1.39 3.70 4.64
C HIS A 34 1.61 5.19 4.94
N LEU A 35 1.31 5.62 6.17
CA LEU A 35 1.44 7.02 6.58
C LEU A 35 2.88 7.53 6.43
N LEU A 36 3.87 6.71 6.84
CA LEU A 36 5.28 7.07 6.70
C LEU A 36 5.72 7.22 5.25
N LEU A 37 5.23 6.35 4.36
CA LEU A 37 5.51 6.42 2.93
C LEU A 37 4.86 7.64 2.29
N ASP A 38 3.62 7.96 2.66
CA ASP A 38 2.93 9.15 2.14
C ASP A 38 3.57 10.46 2.62
N ALA A 39 4.20 10.46 3.79
CA ALA A 39 5.00 11.59 4.28
C ALA A 39 6.30 11.83 3.49
N ALA A 40 6.79 10.82 2.76
CA ALA A 40 7.95 10.95 1.89
C ALA A 40 7.55 11.56 0.53
N PRO A 41 8.44 12.33 -0.14
CA PRO A 41 8.18 12.82 -1.48
C PRO A 41 7.89 11.67 -2.46
N HIS A 42 6.71 11.67 -3.06
CA HIS A 42 6.21 10.58 -3.87
C HIS A 42 5.38 11.09 -5.05
N TRP A 43 4.97 10.20 -5.95
CA TRP A 43 4.21 10.59 -7.14
C TRP A 43 2.74 10.91 -6.82
N GLY A 44 2.27 12.01 -7.39
CA GLY A 44 0.86 12.38 -7.48
C GLY A 44 0.67 13.42 -8.59
N ASP A 45 -0.57 13.59 -9.05
CA ASP A 45 -0.91 14.54 -10.13
C ASP A 45 -2.27 15.17 -9.83
N GLU A 46 -2.35 16.50 -9.88
CA GLU A 46 -3.58 17.25 -9.63
C GLU A 46 -4.62 17.08 -10.75
N ARG A 47 -4.17 16.67 -11.95
CA ARG A 47 -5.07 16.43 -13.07
C ARG A 47 -5.78 15.09 -12.87
N GLU A 48 -7.04 15.17 -12.48
CA GLU A 48 -7.89 14.01 -12.17
C GLU A 48 -7.84 12.90 -13.24
N HIS A 49 -7.91 13.24 -14.53
CA HIS A 49 -7.86 12.25 -15.61
C HIS A 49 -6.52 11.50 -15.72
N VAL A 50 -5.40 12.15 -15.37
CA VAL A 50 -4.08 11.52 -15.30
C VAL A 50 -4.01 10.64 -14.06
N PHE A 51 -4.43 11.19 -12.93
CA PHE A 51 -4.48 10.49 -11.66
C PHE A 51 -5.29 9.20 -11.75
N LEU A 52 -6.54 9.26 -12.23
CA LEU A 52 -7.43 8.10 -12.34
C LEU A 52 -6.87 7.03 -13.28
N ARG A 53 -6.28 7.42 -14.41
CA ARG A 53 -5.66 6.45 -15.34
C ARG A 53 -4.56 5.66 -14.64
N VAL A 54 -3.70 6.34 -13.87
CA VAL A 54 -2.62 5.69 -13.12
C VAL A 54 -3.20 4.88 -11.96
N ALA A 55 -4.13 5.44 -11.19
CA ALA A 55 -4.74 4.81 -10.03
C ALA A 55 -5.47 3.50 -10.38
N VAL A 56 -6.14 3.42 -11.54
CA VAL A 56 -6.77 2.16 -11.99
C VAL A 56 -5.71 1.09 -12.27
N VAL A 57 -4.68 1.42 -13.06
CA VAL A 57 -3.62 0.46 -13.41
C VAL A 57 -2.86 0.02 -12.17
N ASP A 58 -2.50 0.96 -11.32
CA ASP A 58 -1.80 0.71 -10.07
C ASP A 58 -2.67 -0.04 -9.04
N GLY A 59 -3.97 0.25 -8.97
CA GLY A 59 -4.91 -0.50 -8.13
C GLY A 59 -4.99 -1.97 -8.52
N LEU A 60 -5.03 -2.27 -9.83
CA LEU A 60 -4.99 -3.64 -10.34
C LEU A 60 -3.63 -4.31 -10.07
N ALA A 61 -2.52 -3.58 -10.23
CA ALA A 61 -1.19 -4.08 -9.90
C ALA A 61 -1.04 -4.38 -8.40
N GLY A 62 -1.57 -3.51 -7.53
CA GLY A 62 -1.61 -3.70 -6.09
C GLY A 62 -2.46 -4.91 -5.69
N LEU A 63 -3.61 -5.12 -6.32
CA LEU A 63 -4.42 -6.32 -6.11
C LEU A 63 -3.69 -7.59 -6.54
N ALA A 64 -3.00 -7.56 -7.68
CA ALA A 64 -2.17 -8.68 -8.14
C ALA A 64 -1.01 -8.95 -7.17
N ALA A 65 -0.36 -7.90 -6.65
CA ALA A 65 0.69 -8.02 -5.64
C ALA A 65 0.16 -8.62 -4.32
N LEU A 66 -1.04 -8.23 -3.90
CA LEU A 66 -1.72 -8.78 -2.73
C LEU A 66 -2.01 -10.29 -2.92
N ALA A 67 -2.55 -10.67 -4.06
CA ALA A 67 -2.81 -12.07 -4.40
C ALA A 67 -1.51 -12.90 -4.45
N ALA A 68 -0.49 -12.40 -5.16
CA ALA A 68 0.80 -13.06 -5.30
C ALA A 68 1.54 -13.19 -3.96
N GLY A 69 1.58 -12.13 -3.16
CA GLY A 69 2.20 -12.13 -1.83
C GLY A 69 1.51 -13.13 -0.89
N THR A 70 0.18 -13.19 -0.92
CA THR A 70 -0.60 -14.15 -0.13
C THR A 70 -0.36 -15.60 -0.58
N ALA A 71 -0.29 -15.83 -1.89
CA ALA A 71 -0.04 -17.15 -2.45
C ALA A 71 1.38 -17.66 -2.14
N LEU A 72 2.38 -16.77 -2.24
CA LEU A 72 3.79 -17.07 -1.97
C LEU A 72 4.08 -17.23 -0.47
N ALA A 73 3.29 -16.61 0.42
CA ALA A 73 3.52 -16.67 1.85
C ALA A 73 3.43 -18.12 2.40
N PRO A 74 4.37 -18.52 3.28
CA PRO A 74 4.28 -19.80 4.01
C PRO A 74 2.97 -19.89 4.78
N ARG A 75 2.36 -21.08 4.84
CA ARG A 75 1.04 -21.28 5.49
C ARG A 75 0.91 -20.62 6.87
N PRO A 76 1.89 -20.73 7.79
CA PRO A 76 1.77 -20.12 9.12
C PRO A 76 1.81 -18.59 9.12
N ARG A 77 2.31 -17.96 8.05
CA ARG A 77 2.48 -16.51 7.93
C ARG A 77 1.49 -15.84 6.99
N ARG A 78 0.78 -16.62 6.18
CA ARG A 78 -0.11 -16.14 5.11
C ARG A 78 -1.11 -15.09 5.59
N LEU A 79 -1.78 -15.34 6.72
CA LEU A 79 -2.77 -14.41 7.25
C LEU A 79 -2.12 -13.08 7.68
N ALA A 80 -0.91 -13.13 8.26
CA ALA A 80 -0.20 -11.93 8.67
C ALA A 80 0.31 -11.13 7.47
N VAL A 81 0.78 -11.80 6.42
CA VAL A 81 1.20 -11.15 5.15
C VAL A 81 0.02 -10.47 4.48
N LEU A 82 -1.10 -11.17 4.34
CA LEU A 82 -2.35 -10.59 3.83
C LEU A 82 -2.78 -9.39 4.67
N ALA A 83 -2.76 -9.52 6.01
CA ALA A 83 -3.14 -8.45 6.92
C ALA A 83 -2.23 -7.22 6.80
N GLY A 84 -0.90 -7.41 6.67
CA GLY A 84 0.04 -6.31 6.48
C GLY A 84 -0.17 -5.58 5.16
N MET A 85 -0.38 -6.32 4.07
CA MET A 85 -0.73 -5.74 2.77
C MET A 85 -2.05 -4.97 2.81
N ALA A 86 -3.09 -5.56 3.42
CA ALA A 86 -4.40 -4.93 3.55
C ALA A 86 -4.35 -3.68 4.43
N GLY A 87 -3.63 -3.73 5.56
CA GLY A 87 -3.44 -2.58 6.43
C GLY A 87 -2.71 -1.44 5.75
N ALA A 88 -1.73 -1.74 4.90
CA ALA A 88 -1.02 -0.73 4.12
C ALA A 88 -1.87 -0.12 3.00
N ALA A 89 -2.82 -0.86 2.44
CA ALA A 89 -3.75 -0.32 1.45
C ALA A 89 -4.95 0.41 2.08
N ALA A 90 -5.29 0.12 3.34
CA ALA A 90 -6.51 0.60 3.96
C ALA A 90 -6.67 2.13 3.92
N PRO A 91 -5.68 2.96 4.31
CA PRO A 91 -5.88 4.42 4.34
C PRO A 91 -6.32 5.02 2.99
N ASP A 92 -5.89 4.43 1.87
CA ASP A 92 -6.26 4.84 0.51
C ASP A 92 -7.68 4.41 0.07
N LEU A 93 -8.45 3.75 0.94
CA LEU A 93 -9.85 3.38 0.63
C LEU A 93 -10.78 4.60 0.55
N ASP A 94 -10.35 5.78 0.99
CA ASP A 94 -11.05 7.04 0.82
C ASP A 94 -11.36 7.31 -0.67
N LYS A 95 -10.36 7.17 -1.55
CA LYS A 95 -10.45 7.45 -2.99
C LYS A 95 -11.45 6.56 -3.74
N PRO A 96 -11.35 5.22 -3.73
CA PRO A 96 -12.33 4.37 -4.41
C PRO A 96 -13.71 4.48 -3.76
N SER A 97 -13.79 4.67 -2.43
CA SER A 97 -15.10 4.79 -1.79
C SER A 97 -15.80 6.10 -2.18
N GLN A 98 -15.06 7.20 -2.26
CA GLN A 98 -15.57 8.46 -2.77
C GLN A 98 -16.01 8.32 -4.24
N LEU A 99 -15.25 7.60 -5.08
CA LEU A 99 -15.56 7.40 -6.49
C LEU A 99 -16.81 6.53 -6.72
N PHE A 100 -16.94 5.41 -6.00
CA PHE A 100 -18.00 4.43 -6.24
C PHE A 100 -19.24 4.61 -5.36
N PHE A 101 -19.09 5.19 -4.17
CA PHE A 101 -20.17 5.34 -3.19
C PHE A 101 -20.44 6.80 -2.80
N GLY A 102 -19.64 7.75 -3.26
CA GLY A 102 -19.82 9.17 -2.97
C GLY A 102 -19.40 9.60 -1.57
N ALA A 103 -18.76 8.72 -0.78
CA ALA A 103 -18.31 9.02 0.58
C ALA A 103 -17.03 8.25 0.96
N SER A 104 -16.16 8.88 1.75
CA SER A 104 -15.05 8.21 2.45
C SER A 104 -15.60 7.30 3.57
N PRO A 105 -15.00 6.12 3.82
CA PRO A 105 -15.34 5.29 4.97
C PRO A 105 -14.74 5.83 6.28
N TYR A 106 -13.95 6.89 6.22
CA TYR A 106 -13.24 7.45 7.35
C TYR A 106 -13.90 8.73 7.91
N PRO A 107 -13.65 9.06 9.18
CA PRO A 107 -14.04 10.36 9.72
C PRO A 107 -13.32 11.48 8.98
N ALA A 108 -14.01 12.61 8.73
CA ALA A 108 -13.43 13.76 8.03
C ALA A 108 -12.10 14.28 8.60
N ARG A 109 -11.88 14.11 9.92
CA ARG A 109 -10.60 14.47 10.56
C ARG A 109 -9.44 13.60 10.09
N PHE A 110 -9.69 12.32 9.84
CA PHE A 110 -8.70 11.39 9.30
C PHE A 110 -8.40 11.73 7.84
N ASP A 111 -9.42 11.92 6.99
CA ASP A 111 -9.21 12.31 5.58
C ASP A 111 -8.37 13.60 5.49
N ALA A 112 -8.71 14.61 6.30
CA ALA A 112 -7.97 15.87 6.33
C ALA A 112 -6.53 15.67 6.82
N PHE A 113 -6.29 14.74 7.75
CA PHE A 113 -4.95 14.40 8.21
C PHE A 113 -4.14 13.68 7.13
N HIS A 114 -4.72 12.64 6.52
CA HIS A 114 -4.08 11.83 5.48
C HIS A 114 -3.70 12.68 4.26
N LYS A 115 -4.62 13.54 3.79
CA LYS A 115 -4.35 14.49 2.70
C LYS A 115 -3.23 15.49 3.02
N ARG A 116 -3.14 15.98 4.26
CA ARG A 116 -2.07 16.92 4.67
C ARG A 116 -0.69 16.26 4.73
N LEU A 117 -0.65 14.94 4.93
CA LEU A 117 0.60 14.20 5.06
C LEU A 117 1.29 14.01 3.70
N GLN A 118 0.48 13.91 2.63
CA GLN A 118 0.95 13.59 1.29
C GLN A 118 1.86 14.69 0.73
N ARG A 119 3.06 14.28 0.28
CA ARG A 119 4.04 15.16 -0.39
C ARG A 119 4.19 14.75 -1.85
N GLU A 120 3.25 15.18 -2.67
CA GLU A 120 3.11 14.72 -4.05
C GLU A 120 3.91 15.56 -5.06
N SER A 121 4.41 14.90 -6.10
CA SER A 121 4.98 15.56 -7.27
C SER A 121 4.86 14.69 -8.52
N PRO A 122 4.39 15.23 -9.66
CA PRO A 122 4.29 14.46 -10.92
C PRO A 122 5.64 13.93 -11.43
N ARG A 123 6.75 14.54 -10.99
CA ARG A 123 8.13 14.17 -11.41
C ARG A 123 8.66 12.93 -10.71
N ARG A 124 7.96 12.40 -9.70
CA ARG A 124 8.44 11.27 -8.87
C ARG A 124 8.08 9.90 -9.45
N TRP A 125 7.45 9.84 -10.61
CA TRP A 125 7.06 8.58 -11.25
C TRP A 125 8.20 7.54 -11.36
N PRO A 126 9.44 7.89 -11.80
CA PRO A 126 10.52 6.92 -11.88
C PRO A 126 10.93 6.35 -10.52
N GLN A 127 10.84 7.15 -9.45
CA GLN A 127 11.13 6.71 -8.08
C GLN A 127 10.13 5.64 -7.64
N GLU A 128 8.84 5.80 -7.96
CA GLU A 128 7.81 4.82 -7.61
C GLU A 128 8.11 3.44 -8.21
N LEU A 129 8.55 3.40 -9.46
CA LEU A 129 8.89 2.15 -10.15
C LEU A 129 10.12 1.47 -9.52
N LEU A 130 11.14 2.25 -9.15
CA LEU A 130 12.34 1.73 -8.48
C LEU A 130 11.99 1.17 -7.09
N VAL A 131 11.15 1.88 -6.33
CA VAL A 131 10.67 1.42 -5.02
C VAL A 131 9.84 0.15 -5.17
N ALA A 132 8.93 0.09 -6.15
CA ALA A 132 8.11 -1.08 -6.43
C ALA A 132 8.97 -2.30 -6.75
N ALA A 133 9.95 -2.15 -7.65
CA ALA A 133 10.86 -3.22 -8.03
C ALA A 133 11.69 -3.71 -6.83
N GLY A 134 12.23 -2.79 -6.03
CA GLY A 134 12.99 -3.12 -4.82
C GLY A 134 12.16 -3.86 -3.77
N LEU A 135 10.96 -3.35 -3.46
CA LEU A 135 10.05 -3.98 -2.50
C LEU A 135 9.55 -5.34 -3.01
N ALA A 136 9.23 -5.48 -4.29
CA ALA A 136 8.82 -6.74 -4.88
C ALA A 136 9.92 -7.80 -4.79
N ALA A 137 11.16 -7.45 -5.17
CA ALA A 137 12.31 -8.35 -5.06
C ALA A 137 12.55 -8.79 -3.61
N LEU A 138 12.47 -7.85 -2.65
CA LEU A 138 12.63 -8.13 -1.24
C LEU A 138 11.48 -9.00 -0.69
N ALA A 139 10.23 -8.71 -1.04
CA ALA A 139 9.07 -9.50 -0.64
C ALA A 139 9.19 -10.94 -1.15
N VAL A 140 9.51 -11.13 -2.43
CA VAL A 140 9.72 -12.48 -3.00
C VAL A 140 10.83 -13.23 -2.26
N ARG A 141 11.96 -12.56 -1.96
CA ARG A 141 13.06 -13.16 -1.20
C ARG A 141 12.62 -13.60 0.20
N LEU A 142 11.84 -12.77 0.90
CA LEU A 142 11.43 -13.04 2.29
C LEU A 142 10.31 -14.08 2.38
N LEU A 143 9.38 -14.10 1.41
CA LEU A 143 8.24 -15.01 1.39
C LEU A 143 8.61 -16.43 0.91
N ARG A 144 9.70 -16.58 0.17
CA ARG A 144 10.23 -17.89 -0.25
C ARG A 144 11.11 -18.58 0.81
N ARG A 145 11.33 -17.94 1.96
CA ARG A 145 12.05 -18.53 3.11
C ARG A 145 11.06 -19.16 4.10
#